data_AF-A0A7C1XD31-F1
#
_entry.id   AF-A0A7C1XD31-F1
#
_cell.length_a   1.000
_cell.length_b   1.000
_cell.length_c   1.000
_cell.angle_alpha   90.00
_cell.angle_beta   90.00
_cell.angle_gamma   90.00
#
_symmetry.space_group_name_H-M   'P 1'
#
loop_
_entity.id
_entity.type
_entity.pdbx_description
1 polymer ?
#
loop_
_entity_poly.entity_id
_entity_poly.type
_entity_poly.pdbx_seq_one_letter_code
_entity_poly.pdbx_strand_id
1 'polypeptide(L)'
;MMHSWLLRLASLKLTLAIFVLFCASVVLVYFTHGSPAWILALPFSLFAVNLAAAILSNPAFWHQPGLLVFHLALLALVILLAISRLTYLKGHLEVSDGETFNGTLTESESGPLHLWHLEQARFRQKNFTIDYAPGLNRGRTRSQVLWQDADGKLRQSTIGDQHPLVLAGYRFYTTHNKGFA
;
A
#
# COMPACT_ATOMS: atom_id res chain seq x y z
N MET A 1 -21.66 8.42 32.35
CA MET A 1 -20.49 9.01 31.66
C MET A 1 -20.20 8.40 30.29
N MET A 2 -20.13 7.06 30.10
CA MET A 2 -19.79 6.47 28.79
C MET A 2 -20.72 6.89 27.64
N HIS A 3 -22.02 7.04 27.91
CA HIS A 3 -23.01 7.43 26.90
C HIS A 3 -22.77 8.84 26.31
N SER A 4 -22.29 9.80 27.11
CA SER A 4 -22.00 11.15 26.62
C SER A 4 -20.74 11.24 25.76
N TRP A 5 -19.75 10.36 26.01
CA TRP A 5 -18.55 10.29 25.19
C TRP A 5 -18.84 9.68 23.81
N LEU A 6 -19.67 8.63 23.76
CA LEU A 6 -20.12 8.03 22.51
C LEU A 6 -20.89 9.02 21.63
N LEU A 7 -21.79 9.81 22.23
CA LEU A 7 -22.54 10.84 21.50
C LEU A 7 -21.64 11.97 20.95
N ARG A 8 -20.58 12.34 21.68
CA ARG A 8 -19.58 13.31 21.19
C ARG A 8 -18.77 12.73 20.03
N LEU A 9 -18.38 11.46 20.13
CA LEU A 9 -17.68 10.73 19.07
C LEU A 9 -18.56 10.52 17.83
N ALA A 10 -19.88 10.43 17.97
CA ALA A 10 -20.84 10.29 16.87
C ALA A 10 -21.25 11.63 16.21
N SER A 11 -20.67 12.75 16.62
CA SER A 11 -21.11 14.08 16.18
C SER A 11 -20.77 14.39 14.73
N LEU A 12 -21.72 14.96 13.98
CA LEU A 12 -21.51 15.47 12.62
C LEU A 12 -20.44 16.57 12.56
N LYS A 13 -20.32 17.38 13.63
CA LYS A 13 -19.27 18.41 13.72
C LYS A 13 -17.88 17.78 13.75
N LEU A 14 -17.76 16.63 14.42
CA LEU A 14 -16.50 15.88 14.45
C LEU A 14 -16.23 15.26 13.08
N THR A 15 -17.22 14.69 12.41
CA THR A 15 -17.08 14.18 11.04
C THR A 15 -16.56 15.25 10.09
N LEU A 16 -17.11 16.47 10.15
CA LEU A 16 -16.64 17.61 9.34
C LEU A 16 -15.18 17.97 9.66
N ALA A 17 -14.82 18.02 10.95
CA ALA A 17 -13.45 18.30 11.37
C ALA A 17 -12.46 17.23 10.87
N ILE A 18 -12.83 15.95 10.95
CA ILE A 18 -12.03 14.84 10.42
C ILE A 18 -11.90 14.94 8.90
N PHE A 19 -12.96 15.36 8.20
CA PHE A 19 -12.91 15.57 6.75
C PHE A 19 -11.96 16.69 6.34
N VAL A 20 -12.00 17.83 7.04
CA VAL A 20 -11.04 18.93 6.83
C VAL A 20 -9.61 18.45 7.09
N LEU A 21 -9.39 17.70 8.17
CA LEU A 21 -8.10 17.10 8.49
C LEU A 21 -7.63 16.15 7.38
N PHE A 22 -8.52 15.30 6.87
CA PHE A 22 -8.22 14.39 5.78
C PHE A 22 -7.81 15.13 4.51
N CYS A 23 -8.56 16.17 4.11
CA CYS A 23 -8.20 17.00 2.96
C CYS A 23 -6.81 17.66 3.15
N ALA A 24 -6.55 18.22 4.34
CA ALA A 24 -5.25 18.80 4.66
C ALA A 24 -4.12 17.76 4.60
N SER A 25 -4.35 16.55 5.14
CA SER A 25 -3.42 15.43 5.05
C SER A 25 -3.11 15.03 3.61
N VAL A 26 -4.11 14.96 2.73
CA VAL A 26 -3.92 14.64 1.30
C VAL A 26 -3.09 15.72 0.60
N VAL A 27 -3.41 16.99 0.84
CA VAL A 27 -2.65 18.12 0.28
C VAL A 27 -1.20 18.08 0.77
N LEU A 28 -0.98 17.84 2.06
CA LEU A 28 0.36 17.73 2.62
C LEU A 28 1.14 16.61 1.94
N VAL A 29 0.56 15.39 1.86
CA VAL A 29 1.19 14.22 1.23
C VAL A 29 1.55 14.47 -0.23
N TYR A 30 0.72 15.22 -0.96
CA TYR A 30 0.98 15.57 -2.35
C TYR A 30 2.24 16.43 -2.51
N PHE A 31 2.50 17.33 -1.55
CA PHE A 31 3.67 18.23 -1.60
C PHE A 31 4.94 17.65 -0.96
N THR A 32 4.83 16.67 -0.06
CA THR A 32 5.98 16.06 0.61
C THR A 32 6.44 14.76 -0.07
N HIS A 33 7.67 14.78 -0.60
CA HIS A 33 8.31 13.58 -1.16
C HIS A 33 8.78 12.68 0.00
N GLY A 34 8.24 11.46 0.12
CA GLY A 34 8.54 10.55 1.24
C GLY A 34 7.64 10.74 2.46
N SER A 35 6.35 11.03 2.23
CA SER A 35 5.39 11.30 3.30
C SER A 35 5.14 10.07 4.18
N PRO A 36 5.27 10.20 5.51
CA PRO A 36 5.00 9.10 6.41
C PRO A 36 3.57 8.55 6.31
N ALA A 37 3.46 7.23 6.28
CA ALA A 37 2.24 6.43 6.35
C ALA A 37 1.14 6.97 7.28
N TRP A 38 1.54 7.49 8.44
CA TRP A 38 0.65 7.92 9.51
C TRP A 38 -0.19 9.15 9.18
N ILE A 39 0.26 10.01 8.26
CA ILE A 39 -0.46 11.23 7.88
C ILE A 39 -1.86 10.91 7.31
N LEU A 40 -2.00 9.80 6.58
CA LEU A 40 -3.28 9.31 6.06
C LEU A 40 -3.92 8.25 6.96
N ALA A 41 -3.14 7.42 7.64
CA ALA A 41 -3.71 6.41 8.54
C ALA A 41 -4.48 7.03 9.72
N LEU A 42 -4.04 8.19 10.21
CA LEU A 42 -4.68 8.90 11.32
C LEU A 42 -6.11 9.37 11.00
N PRO A 43 -6.38 10.15 9.93
CA PRO A 43 -7.74 10.54 9.58
C PRO A 43 -8.64 9.34 9.28
N PHE A 44 -8.14 8.27 8.63
CA PHE A 44 -8.93 7.05 8.42
C PHE A 44 -9.30 6.37 9.75
N SER A 45 -8.37 6.29 10.70
CA SER A 45 -8.64 5.72 12.02
C SER A 45 -9.68 6.54 12.78
N LEU A 46 -9.59 7.88 12.72
CA LEU A 46 -10.57 8.77 13.33
C LEU A 46 -11.96 8.62 12.69
N PHE A 47 -12.04 8.50 11.35
CA PHE A 47 -13.29 8.21 10.66
C PHE A 47 -13.89 6.88 11.09
N ALA A 48 -13.09 5.83 11.20
CA ALA A 48 -13.56 4.52 11.65
C ALA A 48 -14.17 4.60 13.06
N VAL A 49 -13.50 5.28 13.99
CA VAL A 49 -14.00 5.46 15.37
C VAL A 49 -15.28 6.32 15.39
N ASN A 50 -15.34 7.42 14.64
CA ASN A 50 -16.51 8.28 14.54
C ASN A 50 -17.73 7.52 13.99
N LEU A 51 -17.53 6.76 12.91
CA LEU A 51 -18.57 5.98 12.25
C LEU A 51 -19.05 4.82 13.13
N ALA A 52 -18.14 4.09 13.77
CA ALA A 52 -18.49 3.04 14.72
C ALA A 52 -19.31 3.61 15.90
N ALA A 53 -18.90 4.75 16.45
CA ALA A 53 -19.66 5.44 17.50
C ALA A 53 -21.07 5.82 17.02
N ALA A 54 -21.19 6.35 15.79
CA ALA A 54 -22.47 6.74 15.21
C ALA A 54 -23.42 5.54 15.00
N ILE A 55 -22.91 4.38 14.55
CA ILE A 55 -23.70 3.16 14.37
C ILE A 55 -24.20 2.63 15.73
N LEU A 56 -23.34 2.67 16.76
CA LEU A 56 -23.68 2.16 18.10
C LEU A 56 -24.62 3.09 18.87
N SER A 57 -24.55 4.41 18.66
CA SER A 57 -25.35 5.37 19.43
C SER A 57 -26.71 5.69 18.82
N ASN A 58 -26.88 5.55 17.49
CA ASN A 58 -28.10 5.98 16.81
C ASN A 58 -29.02 4.78 16.51
N PRO A 59 -30.18 4.66 17.17
CA PRO A 59 -31.09 3.55 16.96
C PRO A 59 -31.70 3.54 15.55
N ALA A 60 -31.76 4.70 14.87
CA ALA A 60 -32.29 4.82 13.51
C ALA A 60 -31.62 3.88 12.50
N PHE A 61 -30.30 3.64 12.63
CA PHE A 61 -29.59 2.70 11.77
C PHE A 61 -30.14 1.27 11.89
N TRP A 62 -30.45 0.84 13.10
CA TRP A 62 -30.95 -0.52 13.39
C TRP A 62 -32.38 -0.75 12.91
N HIS A 63 -33.15 0.32 12.70
CA HIS A 63 -34.52 0.23 12.19
C HIS A 63 -34.59 0.25 10.65
N GLN A 64 -33.50 0.58 9.95
CA GLN A 64 -33.44 0.65 8.50
C GLN A 64 -32.28 -0.22 7.98
N PRO A 65 -32.53 -1.48 7.59
CA PRO A 65 -31.45 -2.43 7.30
C PRO A 65 -30.57 -2.00 6.13
N GLY A 66 -31.13 -1.34 5.11
CA GLY A 66 -30.34 -0.81 3.98
C GLY A 66 -29.35 0.27 4.42
N LEU A 67 -29.76 1.16 5.32
CA LEU A 67 -28.90 2.21 5.87
C LEU A 67 -27.79 1.59 6.72
N LEU A 68 -28.11 0.58 7.54
CA LEU A 68 -27.13 -0.14 8.35
C LEU A 68 -26.07 -0.84 7.50
N VAL A 69 -26.49 -1.60 6.48
CA VAL A 69 -25.56 -2.32 5.58
C VAL A 69 -24.63 -1.34 4.89
N PHE A 70 -25.14 -0.20 4.42
CA PHE A 70 -24.32 0.84 3.80
C PHE A 70 -23.24 1.37 4.76
N HIS A 71 -23.61 1.68 6.01
CA HIS A 71 -22.65 2.22 6.99
C HIS A 71 -21.64 1.17 7.45
N LEU A 72 -22.05 -0.10 7.58
CA LEU A 72 -21.13 -1.20 7.88
C LEU A 72 -20.14 -1.43 6.74
N ALA A 73 -20.59 -1.38 5.48
CA ALA A 73 -19.71 -1.47 4.32
C ALA A 73 -18.72 -0.30 4.26
N LEU A 74 -19.19 0.93 4.54
CA LEU A 74 -18.33 2.12 4.63
C LEU A 74 -17.30 1.99 5.77
N LEU A 75 -17.72 1.51 6.94
CA LEU A 75 -16.82 1.27 8.07
C LEU A 75 -15.75 0.24 7.72
N ALA A 76 -16.15 -0.89 7.13
CA ALA A 76 -15.23 -1.91 6.67
C ALA A 76 -14.22 -1.36 5.65
N LEU A 77 -14.69 -0.58 4.68
CA LEU A 77 -13.82 0.07 3.69
C LEU A 77 -12.80 1.02 4.35
N VAL A 78 -13.25 1.88 5.27
CA VAL A 78 -12.36 2.84 5.95
C VAL A 78 -11.33 2.11 6.82
N ILE A 79 -11.73 1.03 7.51
CA ILE A 79 -10.81 0.18 8.28
C ILE A 79 -9.77 -0.47 7.34
N LEU A 80 -10.21 -1.02 6.21
CA LEU A 80 -9.29 -1.62 5.22
C LEU A 80 -8.31 -0.59 4.65
N LEU A 81 -8.75 0.64 4.40
CA LEU A 81 -7.87 1.74 3.97
C LEU A 81 -6.83 2.10 5.05
N ALA A 82 -7.25 2.16 6.32
CA ALA A 82 -6.35 2.40 7.43
C ALA A 82 -5.31 1.27 7.56
N ILE A 83 -5.75 0.00 7.53
CA ILE A 83 -4.87 -1.16 7.58
C ILE A 83 -3.89 -1.13 6.40
N SER A 84 -4.37 -0.88 5.18
CA SER A 84 -3.54 -0.76 3.98
C SER A 84 -2.41 0.27 4.16
N ARG A 85 -2.71 1.46 4.70
CA ARG A 85 -1.69 2.48 4.99
C ARG A 85 -0.78 2.12 6.16
N LEU A 86 -1.20 1.25 7.08
CA LEU A 86 -0.33 0.80 8.17
C LEU A 86 0.59 -0.34 7.78
N THR A 87 0.21 -1.15 6.77
CA THR A 87 0.94 -2.36 6.38
C THR A 87 1.61 -2.28 5.01
N TYR A 88 1.51 -1.17 4.26
CA TYR A 88 2.15 -1.10 2.94
C TYR A 88 3.67 -1.04 3.04
N LEU A 89 4.30 -1.43 1.94
CA LEU A 89 5.68 -1.14 1.61
C LEU A 89 5.73 -0.71 0.15
N LYS A 90 6.46 0.37 -0.11
CA LYS A 90 6.84 0.83 -1.44
C LYS A 90 8.34 1.08 -1.42
N GLY A 91 9.05 0.62 -2.44
CA GLY A 91 10.48 0.87 -2.51
C GLY A 91 11.05 0.66 -3.88
N HIS A 92 12.29 1.08 -4.02
CA HIS A 92 13.11 0.95 -5.21
C HIS A 92 14.40 0.23 -4.86
N LEU A 93 14.87 -0.58 -5.80
CA LEU A 93 16.10 -1.33 -5.70
C LEU A 93 16.74 -1.38 -7.08
N GLU A 94 18.05 -1.45 -7.09
CA GLU A 94 18.84 -1.67 -8.28
C GLU A 94 19.52 -3.04 -8.15
N VAL A 95 19.44 -3.86 -9.20
CA VAL A 95 20.09 -5.17 -9.25
C VAL A 95 20.67 -5.34 -10.63
N SER A 96 21.98 -5.57 -10.69
CA SER A 96 22.72 -5.75 -11.92
C SER A 96 22.64 -7.19 -12.45
N ASP A 97 22.98 -7.39 -13.72
CA ASP A 97 23.00 -8.72 -14.32
C ASP A 97 24.00 -9.63 -13.60
N GLY A 98 23.50 -10.80 -13.18
CA GLY A 98 24.24 -11.77 -12.37
C GLY A 98 24.18 -11.51 -10.86
N GLU A 99 23.70 -10.36 -10.41
CA GLU A 99 23.56 -10.01 -9.00
C GLU A 99 22.33 -10.67 -8.34
N THR A 100 22.41 -10.92 -7.03
CA THR A 100 21.30 -11.46 -6.25
C THR A 100 20.77 -10.41 -5.30
N PHE A 101 19.47 -10.15 -5.40
CA PHE A 101 18.74 -9.36 -4.41
C PHE A 101 18.65 -10.15 -3.09
N ASN A 102 19.11 -9.51 -2.00
CA ASN A 102 19.20 -10.13 -0.68
C ASN A 102 18.28 -9.47 0.37
N GLY A 103 17.28 -8.69 -0.06
CA GLY A 103 16.31 -8.07 0.85
C GLY A 103 16.55 -6.60 1.18
N THR A 104 17.62 -5.99 0.67
CA THR A 104 17.96 -4.58 0.92
C THR A 104 17.43 -3.68 -0.18
N LEU A 105 16.57 -2.72 0.16
CA LEU A 105 16.05 -1.71 -0.76
C LEU A 105 16.95 -0.48 -0.75
N THR A 106 17.15 0.15 -1.92
CA THR A 106 17.88 1.42 -2.05
C THR A 106 17.10 2.57 -1.42
N GLU A 107 15.80 2.62 -1.72
CA GLU A 107 14.86 3.57 -1.13
C GLU A 107 13.61 2.81 -0.70
N SER A 108 13.08 3.11 0.47
CA SER A 108 11.85 2.48 0.95
C SER A 108 11.00 3.43 1.78
N GLU A 109 9.69 3.29 1.61
CA GLU A 109 8.64 3.93 2.36
C GLU A 109 7.69 2.82 2.84
N SER A 110 7.42 2.78 4.15
CA SER A 110 6.61 1.71 4.73
C SER A 110 5.65 2.24 5.79
N GLY A 111 4.58 1.49 5.99
CA GLY A 111 3.69 1.64 7.13
C GLY A 111 4.34 1.15 8.42
N PRO A 112 3.97 1.71 9.59
CA PRO A 112 4.55 1.35 10.88
C PRO A 112 4.26 -0.10 11.32
N LEU A 113 3.25 -0.75 10.75
CA LEU A 113 2.91 -2.15 10.99
C LEU A 113 3.36 -3.07 9.84
N HIS A 114 4.19 -2.58 8.91
CA HIS A 114 4.72 -3.42 7.86
C HIS A 114 5.60 -4.51 8.45
N LEU A 115 5.30 -5.75 8.06
CA LEU A 115 6.04 -6.93 8.45
C LEU A 115 7.26 -7.10 7.54
N TRP A 116 8.45 -6.80 8.06
CA TRP A 116 9.70 -6.89 7.33
C TRP A 116 10.16 -8.33 7.14
N HIS A 117 9.93 -8.88 5.94
CA HIS A 117 10.36 -10.23 5.56
C HIS A 117 11.02 -10.26 4.17
N LEU A 118 11.61 -9.13 3.75
CA LEU A 118 12.23 -8.95 2.43
C LEU A 118 13.42 -9.90 2.20
N GLU A 119 14.08 -10.32 3.27
CA GLU A 119 15.18 -11.29 3.26
C GLU A 119 14.76 -12.66 2.72
N GLN A 120 13.47 -12.97 2.74
CA GLN A 120 12.90 -14.21 2.19
C GLN A 120 12.65 -14.10 0.68
N ALA A 121 12.59 -12.88 0.14
CA ALA A 121 12.30 -12.61 -1.27
C ALA A 121 13.57 -12.61 -2.13
N ARG A 122 14.45 -13.60 -1.99
CA ARG A 122 15.73 -13.64 -2.72
C ARG A 122 15.55 -14.08 -4.16
N PHE A 123 16.06 -13.28 -5.09
CA PHE A 123 16.10 -13.64 -6.50
C PHE A 123 17.39 -13.12 -7.14
N ARG A 124 17.85 -13.81 -8.18
CA ARG A 124 19.00 -13.44 -8.99
C ARG A 124 18.54 -12.87 -10.32
N GLN A 125 19.10 -11.72 -10.68
CA GLN A 125 18.92 -11.09 -11.97
C GLN A 125 19.78 -11.82 -13.00
N LYS A 126 19.17 -12.32 -14.09
CA LYS A 126 19.89 -13.05 -15.13
C LYS A 126 20.33 -12.12 -16.26
N ASN A 127 19.34 -11.49 -16.88
CA ASN A 127 19.49 -10.54 -17.97
C ASN A 127 18.23 -9.68 -18.06
N PHE A 128 18.33 -8.56 -18.77
CA PHE A 128 17.16 -7.78 -19.16
C PHE A 128 17.21 -7.43 -20.66
N THR A 129 16.03 -7.18 -21.23
CA THR A 129 15.87 -6.79 -22.63
C THR A 129 14.87 -5.66 -22.70
N ILE A 130 15.16 -4.67 -23.53
CA ILE A 130 14.33 -3.48 -23.71
C ILE A 130 14.05 -3.34 -25.20
N ASP A 131 12.77 -3.37 -25.57
CA ASP A 131 12.37 -3.09 -26.93
C ASP A 131 12.48 -1.58 -27.20
N TYR A 132 12.93 -1.19 -28.38
CA TYR A 132 12.88 0.21 -28.83
C TYR A 132 12.08 0.31 -30.12
N ALA A 133 11.12 1.23 -30.12
CA ALA A 133 10.40 1.62 -31.32
C ALA A 133 11.16 2.73 -32.07
N PRO A 134 10.89 2.92 -33.38
CA PRO A 134 11.45 4.02 -34.16
C PRO A 134 11.27 5.37 -33.44
N GLY A 135 12.25 6.27 -33.60
CA GLY A 135 12.25 7.57 -32.91
C GLY A 135 12.75 7.51 -31.45
N LEU A 136 13.59 6.52 -31.11
CA LEU A 136 14.16 6.34 -29.77
C LEU A 136 13.12 6.14 -28.66
N ASN A 137 11.93 5.67 -29.03
CA ASN A 137 10.86 5.49 -28.08
C ASN A 137 11.03 4.15 -27.35
N ARG A 138 11.22 4.18 -26.03
CA ARG A 138 11.42 2.98 -25.21
C ARG A 138 10.12 2.19 -25.13
N GLY A 139 10.17 0.94 -25.57
CA GLY A 139 9.13 -0.05 -25.38
C GLY A 139 9.19 -0.72 -24.00
N ARG A 140 8.67 -1.94 -23.93
CA ARG A 140 8.58 -2.70 -22.68
C ARG A 140 9.95 -3.18 -22.22
N THR A 141 10.19 -3.16 -20.91
CA THR A 141 11.32 -3.88 -20.31
C THR A 141 10.87 -5.25 -19.86
N ARG A 142 11.70 -6.24 -20.19
CA ARG A 142 11.56 -7.62 -19.76
C ARG A 142 12.83 -8.00 -19.03
N SER A 143 12.70 -8.53 -17.82
CA SER A 143 13.83 -9.01 -17.04
C SER A 143 13.66 -10.50 -16.74
N GLN A 144 14.70 -11.31 -16.96
CA GLN A 144 14.70 -12.70 -16.55
C GLN A 144 15.30 -12.81 -15.15
N VAL A 145 14.54 -13.41 -14.24
CA VAL A 145 14.94 -13.62 -12.85
C VAL A 145 14.93 -15.11 -12.52
N LEU A 146 15.84 -15.52 -11.64
CA LEU A 146 15.88 -16.86 -11.06
C LEU A 146 15.66 -16.78 -9.56
N TRP A 147 14.95 -17.74 -8.98
CA TRP A 147 14.81 -17.85 -7.52
C TRP A 147 14.70 -19.32 -7.13
N GLN A 148 14.86 -19.62 -5.84
CA GLN A 148 14.54 -20.93 -5.28
C GLN A 148 13.13 -20.88 -4.70
N ASP A 149 12.28 -21.83 -5.08
CA ASP A 149 10.96 -21.98 -4.46
C ASP A 149 11.04 -22.65 -3.07
N ALA A 150 9.88 -22.79 -2.42
CA ALA A 150 9.79 -23.38 -1.08
C ALA A 150 10.28 -24.84 -1.02
N ASP A 151 10.28 -25.55 -2.15
CA ASP A 151 10.78 -26.93 -2.27
C ASP A 151 12.28 -26.97 -2.60
N GLY A 152 12.95 -25.81 -2.63
CA GLY A 152 14.35 -25.66 -2.99
C GLY A 152 14.64 -25.81 -4.49
N LYS A 153 13.61 -25.88 -5.35
CA LYS A 153 13.80 -26.00 -6.80
C LYS A 153 14.11 -24.64 -7.40
N LEU A 154 15.06 -24.63 -8.32
CA LEU A 154 15.37 -23.43 -9.10
C LEU A 154 14.22 -23.15 -10.07
N ARG A 155 13.66 -21.95 -9.97
CA ARG A 155 12.64 -21.42 -10.87
C ARG A 155 13.21 -20.27 -11.67
N GLN A 156 12.67 -20.07 -12.86
CA GLN A 156 12.97 -18.93 -13.71
C GLN A 156 11.66 -18.34 -14.25
N SER A 157 11.58 -17.02 -14.32
CA SER A 157 10.47 -16.32 -14.96
C SER A 157 10.93 -15.02 -15.59
N THR A 158 10.14 -14.53 -16.54
CA THR A 158 10.32 -13.21 -17.14
C THR A 158 9.33 -12.25 -16.50
N ILE A 159 9.85 -11.18 -15.91
CA ILE A 159 9.10 -10.14 -15.24
C ILE A 159 9.11 -8.88 -16.10
N GLY A 160 8.11 -8.03 -15.90
CA GLY A 160 7.95 -6.81 -16.68
C GLY A 160 7.00 -5.82 -16.01
N ASP A 161 6.73 -4.72 -16.69
CA ASP A 161 5.94 -3.59 -16.16
C ASP A 161 4.51 -4.00 -15.71
N GLN A 162 3.94 -5.04 -16.34
CA GLN A 162 2.61 -5.57 -16.03
C GLN A 162 2.63 -6.99 -15.43
N HIS A 163 3.80 -7.63 -15.39
CA HIS A 163 3.96 -9.03 -14.99
C HIS A 163 4.98 -9.08 -13.85
N PRO A 164 4.54 -8.97 -12.58
CA PRO A 164 5.47 -8.93 -11.47
C PRO A 164 6.04 -10.30 -11.14
N LEU A 165 7.22 -10.31 -10.54
CA LEU A 165 7.65 -11.42 -9.68
C LEU A 165 6.90 -11.33 -8.36
N VAL A 166 6.30 -12.42 -7.91
CA VAL A 166 5.66 -12.49 -6.59
C VAL A 166 6.46 -13.44 -5.71
N LEU A 167 7.11 -12.90 -4.66
CA LEU A 167 7.90 -13.68 -3.70
C LEU A 167 7.69 -13.15 -2.28
N ALA A 168 7.49 -14.07 -1.33
CA ALA A 168 7.27 -13.75 0.09
C ALA A 168 6.20 -12.66 0.33
N GLY A 169 5.16 -12.61 -0.51
CA GLY A 169 4.10 -11.59 -0.46
C GLY A 169 4.43 -10.24 -1.14
N TYR A 170 5.67 -10.04 -1.58
CA TYR A 170 6.10 -8.86 -2.31
C TYR A 170 5.91 -9.01 -3.82
N ARG A 171 5.67 -7.89 -4.50
CA ARG A 171 5.54 -7.81 -5.96
C ARG A 171 6.66 -6.94 -6.51
N PHE A 172 7.54 -7.53 -7.32
CA PHE A 172 8.63 -6.81 -7.98
C PHE A 172 8.28 -6.57 -9.43
N TYR A 173 8.33 -5.31 -9.85
CA TYR A 173 8.08 -4.86 -11.22
C TYR A 173 9.37 -4.27 -11.79
N THR A 174 9.53 -4.36 -13.11
CA THR A 174 10.58 -3.60 -13.79
C THR A 174 10.21 -2.12 -13.84
N THR A 175 11.22 -1.26 -13.80
CA THR A 175 11.03 0.19 -13.95
C THR A 175 11.65 0.69 -15.25
N HIS A 176 11.49 1.97 -15.52
CA HIS A 176 12.08 2.65 -16.67
C HIS A 176 13.53 3.08 -16.42
N ASN A 177 13.98 3.00 -15.18
CA ASN A 177 15.28 3.49 -14.75
C ASN A 177 16.38 2.54 -15.26
N LYS A 178 17.46 3.14 -15.76
CA LYS A 178 18.70 2.45 -16.12
C LYS A 178 19.83 3.19 -15.43
N GLY A 179 20.65 2.46 -14.68
CA GLY A 179 21.94 2.94 -14.24
C GLY A 179 23.02 2.41 -15.17
N PHE A 180 24.00 3.25 -15.50
CA PHE A 180 25.32 2.76 -15.89
C PHE A 180 26.15 2.75 -14.60
N ALA A 181 26.74 1.60 -14.26
CA ALA A 181 27.73 1.50 -13.19
C ALA A 181 29.13 1.61 -13.79
#